data_AF-A0A556W6Q1-F1
#
_entry.id   AF-A0A556W6Q1-F1
#
_cell.length_a   1.000
_cell.length_b   1.000
_cell.length_c   1.000
_cell.angle_alpha   90.00
_cell.angle_beta   90.00
_cell.angle_gamma   90.00
#
_symmetry.space_group_name_H-M   'P 1'
#
loop_
_entity.id
_entity.type
_entity.pdbx_description
1 polymer ?
#
loop_
_entity_poly.entity_id
_entity_poly.type
_entity_poly.pdbx_seq_one_letter_code
_entity_poly.pdbx_strand_id
1 'polypeptide(L)'
;MSSSEIAPLVATGFPVLGVAAWSGTGKTTLLEALLPILQERGLKVGVIKHAHHTFEVDTPGKDSYQLRKAGASPMLVASHQRYALMQETPGQQEPDLNHLLALMAPHAPDLVIVEGFKAWPLPKLVVYRQEVGDPAILDDNGVCAAALKRTDIRPLSKTVARLDIDDVPGIAEWVHSFMRRQEYL
;
A
#
# COMPACT_ATOMS: atom_id res chain seq x y z
N MET A 1 11.79 -24.02 10.31
CA MET A 1 12.07 -22.78 9.55
C MET A 1 11.50 -21.64 10.38
N SER A 2 12.38 -20.76 10.85
CA SER A 2 12.10 -19.76 11.87
C SER A 2 10.99 -18.82 11.42
N SER A 3 9.89 -18.75 12.17
CA SER A 3 8.96 -17.64 12.13
C SER A 3 9.76 -16.39 12.47
N SER A 4 10.24 -15.66 11.46
CA SER A 4 10.81 -14.33 11.69
C SER A 4 9.68 -13.46 12.21
N GLU A 5 9.71 -13.18 13.50
CA GLU A 5 8.76 -12.30 14.16
C GLU A 5 8.81 -10.95 13.43
N ILE A 6 7.69 -10.55 12.83
CA ILE A 6 7.63 -9.29 12.08
C ILE A 6 7.81 -8.17 13.08
N ALA A 7 8.80 -7.32 12.82
CA ALA A 7 9.08 -6.18 13.67
C ALA A 7 7.82 -5.29 13.79
N PRO A 8 7.57 -4.69 14.97
CA PRO A 8 6.46 -3.75 15.11
C PRO A 8 6.66 -2.57 14.14
N LEU A 9 5.54 -2.02 13.66
CA LEU A 9 5.57 -0.82 12.84
C LEU A 9 6.15 0.34 13.66
N VAL A 10 7.20 0.98 13.14
CA VAL A 10 7.80 2.15 13.79
C VAL A 10 6.94 3.38 13.51
N ALA A 11 6.86 4.28 14.49
CA ALA A 11 6.16 5.55 14.31
C ALA A 11 6.75 6.33 13.13
N THR A 12 5.87 6.86 12.29
CA THR A 12 6.23 7.67 11.13
C THR A 12 5.63 9.07 11.29
N GLY A 13 6.17 10.04 10.56
CA GLY A 13 5.63 11.42 10.57
C GLY A 13 4.35 11.59 9.75
N PHE A 14 3.72 10.49 9.31
CA PHE A 14 2.55 10.48 8.44
C PHE A 14 1.71 9.22 8.67
N PRO A 15 0.39 9.26 8.48
CA PRO A 15 -0.46 8.07 8.51
C PRO A 15 -0.04 7.00 7.49
N VAL A 16 -0.15 5.72 7.87
CA VAL A 16 0.07 4.57 6.99
C VAL A 16 -1.22 3.76 6.91
N LEU A 17 -1.71 3.47 5.71
CA LEU A 17 -2.93 2.68 5.47
C LEU A 17 -2.62 1.48 4.58
N GLY A 18 -2.80 0.28 5.11
CA GLY A 18 -2.77 -0.95 4.33
C GLY A 18 -4.02 -1.06 3.45
N VAL A 19 -3.86 -1.53 2.21
CA VAL A 19 -4.98 -1.90 1.33
C VAL A 19 -4.88 -3.36 0.98
N ALA A 20 -5.81 -4.14 1.52
CA ALA A 20 -5.81 -5.60 1.47
C ALA A 20 -6.99 -6.11 0.64
N ALA A 21 -6.74 -7.13 -0.17
CA ALA A 21 -7.77 -7.76 -0.99
C ALA A 21 -7.29 -9.14 -1.48
N TRP A 22 -8.23 -10.00 -1.87
CA TRP A 22 -7.91 -11.19 -2.66
C TRP A 22 -7.50 -10.80 -4.09
N SER A 23 -6.68 -11.61 -4.75
CA SER A 23 -6.30 -11.35 -6.14
C SER A 23 -7.56 -11.33 -7.02
N GLY A 24 -7.65 -10.39 -7.97
CA GLY A 24 -8.81 -10.26 -8.87
C GLY A 24 -10.01 -9.48 -8.29
N THR A 25 -9.95 -8.97 -7.07
CA THR A 25 -11.06 -8.19 -6.45
C THR A 25 -11.15 -6.72 -6.93
N GLY A 26 -10.24 -6.27 -7.79
CA GLY A 26 -10.24 -4.89 -8.30
C GLY A 26 -9.55 -3.86 -7.41
N LYS A 27 -8.65 -4.30 -6.51
CA LYS A 27 -7.85 -3.42 -5.64
C LYS A 27 -7.09 -2.34 -6.43
N THR A 28 -6.41 -2.72 -7.51
CA THR A 28 -5.69 -1.77 -8.37
C THR A 28 -6.65 -0.75 -8.99
N THR A 29 -7.79 -1.21 -9.50
CA THR A 29 -8.84 -0.34 -10.07
C THR A 29 -9.37 0.66 -9.04
N LEU A 30 -9.57 0.24 -7.79
CA LEU A 30 -9.97 1.17 -6.73
C LEU A 30 -8.87 2.20 -6.45
N LEU A 31 -7.61 1.78 -6.34
CA LEU A 31 -6.50 2.70 -6.08
C LEU A 31 -6.29 3.70 -7.22
N GLU A 32 -6.39 3.26 -8.47
CA GLU A 32 -6.32 4.11 -9.66
C GLU A 32 -7.43 5.18 -9.69
N ALA A 33 -8.63 4.86 -9.20
CA ALA A 33 -9.73 5.81 -9.10
C ALA A 33 -9.62 6.72 -7.86
N LEU A 34 -9.07 6.20 -6.75
CA LEU A 34 -8.99 6.91 -5.48
C LEU A 34 -7.85 7.95 -5.44
N LEU A 35 -6.68 7.61 -6.00
CA LEU A 35 -5.49 8.48 -5.95
C LEU A 35 -5.74 9.87 -6.57
N PRO A 36 -6.37 10.01 -7.76
CA PRO A 36 -6.70 11.32 -8.32
C PRO A 36 -7.59 12.15 -7.40
N ILE A 37 -8.62 11.55 -6.79
CA ILE A 37 -9.54 12.26 -5.89
C ILE A 37 -8.81 12.78 -4.64
N LEU A 38 -7.90 11.98 -4.07
CA LEU A 38 -7.08 12.42 -2.93
C LEU A 38 -6.12 13.55 -3.35
N GLN A 39 -5.52 13.44 -4.54
CA GLN A 39 -4.63 14.47 -5.08
C GLN A 39 -5.36 15.79 -5.37
N GLU A 40 -6.58 15.74 -5.92
CA GLU A 40 -7.44 16.91 -6.16
C GLU A 40 -7.79 17.66 -4.86
N ARG A 41 -7.77 16.96 -3.73
CA ARG A 41 -7.93 17.54 -2.38
C ARG A 41 -6.63 18.11 -1.81
N GLY A 42 -5.56 18.13 -2.59
CA GLY A 42 -4.25 18.64 -2.19
C GLY A 42 -3.39 17.68 -1.37
N LEU A 43 -3.79 16.40 -1.25
CA LEU A 43 -3.02 15.41 -0.49
C LEU A 43 -1.89 14.82 -1.33
N LYS A 44 -0.69 14.80 -0.76
CA LYS A 44 0.48 14.09 -1.29
C LYS A 44 0.47 12.65 -0.80
N VAL A 45 -0.03 11.75 -1.63
CA VAL A 45 -0.13 10.31 -1.30
C VAL A 45 1.09 9.56 -1.83
N GLY A 46 1.82 8.90 -0.94
CA GLY A 46 2.83 7.91 -1.28
C GLY A 46 2.22 6.52 -1.41
N VAL A 47 2.81 5.65 -2.23
CA VAL A 47 2.38 4.25 -2.37
C VAL A 47 3.59 3.32 -2.25
N ILE A 48 3.51 2.36 -1.34
CA ILE A 48 4.45 1.23 -1.25
C ILE A 48 3.72 -0.02 -1.72
N LYS A 49 4.25 -0.69 -2.74
CA LYS A 49 3.64 -1.91 -3.30
C LYS A 49 4.58 -3.10 -3.12
N HIS A 50 4.06 -4.18 -2.56
CA HIS A 50 4.76 -5.47 -2.55
C HIS A 50 4.53 -6.20 -3.89
N ALA A 51 5.61 -6.50 -4.62
CA ALA A 51 5.55 -7.34 -5.81
C ALA A 51 5.68 -8.83 -5.41
N HIS A 52 4.84 -9.69 -5.99
CA HIS A 52 4.86 -11.14 -5.71
C HIS A 52 5.98 -11.90 -6.43
N HIS A 53 6.69 -11.25 -7.35
CA HIS A 53 7.76 -11.82 -8.15
C HIS A 53 8.90 -10.82 -8.28
N THR A 54 10.07 -11.30 -8.71
CA THR A 54 11.17 -10.44 -9.15
C THR A 54 10.68 -9.49 -10.24
N PHE A 55 11.12 -8.24 -10.18
CA PHE A 55 10.76 -7.21 -11.15
C PHE A 55 12.00 -6.43 -11.55
N GLU A 56 11.99 -5.90 -12.77
CA GLU A 56 13.02 -4.99 -13.27
C GLU A 56 12.33 -3.66 -13.60
N VAL A 57 12.86 -2.55 -13.05
CA VAL A 57 12.35 -1.20 -13.31
C VAL A 57 12.95 -0.63 -14.59
N ASP A 58 14.23 -0.95 -14.84
CA ASP A 58 14.92 -0.64 -16.08
C ASP A 58 14.78 -1.79 -17.09
N THR A 59 15.29 -1.56 -18.31
CA THR A 59 15.11 -2.51 -19.42
C THR A 59 16.38 -3.36 -19.61
N PRO A 60 16.27 -4.70 -19.60
CA PRO A 60 17.39 -5.59 -19.95
C PRO A 60 18.08 -5.18 -21.26
N GLY A 61 19.40 -5.16 -21.24
CA GLY A 61 20.23 -4.77 -22.38
C GLY A 61 20.43 -3.26 -22.59
N LYS A 62 19.82 -2.39 -21.78
CA LYS A 62 20.11 -0.94 -21.75
C LYS A 62 21.17 -0.59 -20.72
N ASP A 63 21.77 0.59 -20.85
CA ASP A 63 22.92 1.03 -20.06
C ASP A 63 22.68 0.96 -18.55
N SER A 64 21.55 1.45 -18.05
CA SER A 64 21.23 1.42 -16.61
C SER A 64 21.15 -0.01 -16.07
N TYR A 65 20.57 -0.94 -16.85
CA TYR A 65 20.49 -2.35 -16.49
C TYR A 65 21.88 -2.97 -16.42
N GLN A 66 22.71 -2.73 -17.44
CA GLN A 66 24.06 -3.29 -17.49
C GLN A 66 24.93 -2.75 -16.35
N LEU A 67 24.88 -1.44 -16.05
CA LEU A 67 25.63 -0.83 -14.96
C LEU A 67 25.17 -1.35 -13.59
N ARG A 68 23.86 -1.51 -13.37
CA ARG A 68 23.32 -2.10 -12.14
C ARG A 68 23.75 -3.55 -11.97
N LYS A 69 23.62 -4.38 -13.01
CA LYS A 69 24.08 -5.79 -12.97
C LYS A 69 25.61 -5.91 -12.86
N ALA A 70 26.37 -4.90 -13.28
CA ALA A 70 27.81 -4.81 -13.06
C ALA A 70 28.20 -4.43 -11.62
N GLY A 71 27.23 -4.04 -10.76
CA GLY A 71 27.44 -3.82 -9.33
C GLY A 71 27.10 -2.42 -8.80
N ALA A 72 26.59 -1.51 -9.63
CA ALA A 72 26.13 -0.21 -9.14
C ALA A 72 24.91 -0.36 -8.21
N SER A 73 25.07 0.03 -6.94
CA SER A 73 24.04 -0.07 -5.89
C SER A 73 24.23 1.03 -4.83
N PRO A 74 23.37 2.06 -4.76
CA PRO A 74 22.17 2.25 -5.58
C PRO A 74 22.45 2.66 -7.03
N MET A 75 21.48 2.38 -7.91
CA MET A 75 21.39 2.92 -9.27
C MET A 75 20.30 4.00 -9.33
N LEU A 76 20.66 5.24 -9.69
CA LEU A 76 19.73 6.36 -9.84
C LEU A 76 19.70 6.82 -11.30
N VAL A 77 18.52 6.76 -11.93
CA VAL A 77 18.27 7.22 -13.29
C VAL A 77 17.35 8.43 -13.23
N ALA A 78 17.70 9.53 -13.89
CA ALA A 78 16.93 10.76 -13.87
C ALA A 78 16.66 11.33 -15.27
N SER A 79 15.54 12.02 -15.41
CA SER A 79 15.14 12.78 -16.59
C SER A 79 14.41 14.06 -16.15
N HIS A 80 14.08 14.93 -17.11
CA HIS A 80 13.28 16.14 -16.84
C HIS A 80 11.86 15.85 -16.31
N GLN A 81 11.35 14.62 -16.48
CA GLN A 81 9.98 14.26 -16.05
C GLN A 81 9.94 13.53 -14.71
N ARG A 82 10.99 12.77 -14.38
CA ARG A 82 11.04 11.87 -13.22
C ARG A 82 12.43 11.29 -13.02
N TYR A 83 12.63 10.70 -11.84
CA TYR A 83 13.74 9.81 -11.55
C TYR A 83 13.24 8.44 -11.06
N ALA A 84 14.11 7.44 -11.13
CA ALA A 84 13.91 6.10 -10.57
C ALA A 84 15.17 5.71 -9.78
N LEU A 85 14.97 5.24 -8.55
CA LEU A 85 16.02 4.70 -7.69
C LEU A 85 15.82 3.19 -7.59
N MET A 86 16.85 2.42 -7.93
CA MET A 86 16.88 0.98 -7.70
C MET A 86 17.97 0.63 -6.69
N GLN A 87 17.58 -0.12 -5.67
CA GLN A 87 18.46 -0.66 -4.64
C GLN A 87 18.37 -2.18 -4.67
N GLU A 88 19.52 -2.84 -4.87
CA GLU A 88 19.60 -4.30 -4.75
C GLU A 88 19.66 -4.69 -3.26
N THR A 89 18.92 -5.71 -2.86
CA THR A 89 18.86 -6.23 -1.48
C THR A 89 19.22 -7.72 -1.44
N PRO A 90 20.45 -8.11 -1.84
CA PRO A 90 20.84 -9.52 -1.93
C PRO A 90 20.78 -10.18 -0.54
N GLY A 91 20.22 -11.39 -0.49
CA GLY A 91 20.06 -12.15 0.76
C GLY A 91 18.86 -11.75 1.62
N GLN A 92 18.16 -10.67 1.29
CA GLN A 92 16.90 -10.31 1.91
C GLN A 92 15.76 -11.16 1.32
N GLN A 93 15.09 -11.94 2.17
CA GLN A 93 13.99 -12.82 1.74
C GLN A 93 12.68 -12.06 1.53
N GLU A 94 12.38 -11.12 2.42
CA GLU A 94 11.16 -10.30 2.39
C GLU A 94 11.52 -8.82 2.62
N PRO A 95 10.84 -7.89 1.92
CA PRO A 95 11.07 -6.47 2.13
C PRO A 95 10.69 -6.02 3.54
N ASP A 96 11.54 -5.19 4.14
CA ASP A 96 11.29 -4.57 5.45
C ASP A 96 10.49 -3.29 5.26
N LEU A 97 9.22 -3.30 5.69
CA LEU A 97 8.33 -2.16 5.55
C LEU A 97 8.80 -0.95 6.36
N ASN A 98 9.40 -1.13 7.54
CA ASN A 98 9.91 -0.01 8.34
C ASN A 98 11.02 0.74 7.58
N HIS A 99 11.93 -0.01 6.95
CA HIS A 99 12.97 0.57 6.10
C HIS A 99 12.36 1.34 4.91
N LEU A 100 11.38 0.73 4.22
CA LEU A 100 10.73 1.37 3.07
C LEU A 100 9.96 2.64 3.46
N LEU A 101 9.30 2.66 4.62
CA LEU A 101 8.64 3.86 5.15
C LEU A 101 9.65 4.97 5.50
N ALA A 102 10.82 4.62 6.04
CA ALA A 102 11.87 5.59 6.30
C ALA A 102 12.38 6.25 5.00
N LEU A 103 12.42 5.52 3.88
CA LEU A 103 12.75 6.08 2.56
C LEU A 103 11.68 7.08 2.06
N MET A 104 10.44 6.98 2.52
CA MET A 104 9.35 7.90 2.14
C MET A 104 9.39 9.21 2.93
N ALA A 105 9.97 9.21 4.13
CA ALA A 105 9.94 10.37 5.03
C ALA A 105 10.52 11.67 4.45
N PRO A 106 11.65 11.67 3.71
CA PRO A 106 12.18 12.89 3.08
C PRO A 106 11.21 13.51 2.06
N HIS A 107 10.26 12.73 1.54
CA HIS A 107 9.25 13.21 0.61
C HIS A 107 8.04 13.84 1.31
N ALA A 108 7.95 13.79 2.64
CA ALA A 108 6.85 14.37 3.42
C ALA A 108 5.45 14.08 2.82
N PRO A 109 5.08 12.80 2.61
CA PRO A 109 3.72 12.46 2.18
C PRO A 109 2.73 12.74 3.32
N ASP A 110 1.50 13.14 2.97
CA ASP A 110 0.41 13.27 3.93
C ASP A 110 -0.18 11.91 4.30
N LEU A 111 -0.01 10.91 3.42
CA LEU A 111 -0.48 9.54 3.62
C LEU A 111 0.42 8.58 2.83
N VAL A 112 0.76 7.44 3.42
CA VAL A 112 1.33 6.31 2.66
C VAL A 112 0.33 5.15 2.60
N ILE A 113 -0.05 4.79 1.37
CA ILE A 113 -0.83 3.58 1.09
C ILE A 113 0.12 2.41 0.90
N VAL A 114 -0.11 1.31 1.62
CA VAL A 114 0.66 0.07 1.49
C VAL A 114 -0.21 -0.98 0.80
N GLU A 115 0.14 -1.30 -0.44
CA GLU A 115 -0.49 -2.36 -1.21
C GLU A 115 0.32 -3.67 -1.05
N GLY A 116 -0.20 -4.62 -0.27
CA GLY A 116 0.50 -5.88 0.01
C GLY A 116 0.89 -5.98 1.48
N PHE A 117 2.08 -6.54 1.77
CA PHE A 117 2.60 -6.66 3.15
C PHE A 117 1.59 -7.27 4.15
N LYS A 118 0.86 -8.33 3.73
CA LYS A 118 -0.30 -8.87 4.48
C LYS A 118 0.00 -9.22 5.94
N ALA A 119 1.23 -9.64 6.21
CA ALA A 119 1.65 -10.07 7.54
C ALA A 119 2.03 -8.89 8.46
N TRP A 120 2.17 -7.67 7.94
CA TRP A 120 2.44 -6.48 8.74
C TRP A 120 1.18 -5.99 9.45
N PRO A 121 1.28 -5.55 10.73
CA PRO A 121 0.15 -5.13 11.56
C PRO A 121 -0.30 -3.70 11.22
N LEU A 122 -0.75 -3.48 9.99
CA LEU A 122 -1.23 -2.17 9.53
C LEU A 122 -2.72 -2.00 9.80
N PRO A 123 -3.20 -0.76 10.04
CA PRO A 123 -4.61 -0.44 9.84
C PRO A 123 -4.95 -0.64 8.36
N LYS A 124 -6.08 -1.29 8.07
CA LYS A 124 -6.41 -1.80 6.73
C LYS A 124 -7.76 -1.28 6.23
N LEU A 125 -7.77 -0.83 4.98
CA LEU A 125 -8.95 -0.80 4.12
C LEU A 125 -9.00 -2.12 3.33
N VAL A 126 -10.01 -2.94 3.58
CA VAL A 126 -10.20 -4.21 2.88
C VAL A 126 -11.13 -4.03 1.70
N VAL A 127 -10.71 -4.49 0.54
CA VAL A 127 -11.55 -4.58 -0.66
C VAL A 127 -12.03 -6.01 -0.80
N TYR A 128 -13.34 -6.21 -0.80
CA TYR A 128 -13.93 -7.54 -0.84
C TYR A 128 -15.06 -7.64 -1.87
N ARG A 129 -15.09 -8.79 -2.54
CA ARG A 129 -16.13 -9.20 -3.49
C ARG A 129 -16.51 -10.65 -3.21
N GLN A 130 -17.80 -10.92 -3.10
CA GLN A 130 -18.33 -12.23 -2.73
C GLN A 130 -17.92 -13.32 -3.72
N GLU A 131 -17.86 -12.96 -5.00
CA GLU A 131 -17.56 -13.84 -6.12
C GLU A 131 -16.09 -14.27 -6.23
N VAL A 132 -15.17 -13.60 -5.54
CA VAL A 132 -13.72 -13.80 -5.71
C VAL A 132 -13.03 -14.25 -4.41
N GLY A 133 -13.45 -13.70 -3.27
CA GLY A 133 -12.65 -13.77 -2.04
C GLY A 133 -13.30 -14.53 -0.89
N ASP A 134 -12.47 -15.14 -0.06
CA ASP A 134 -12.86 -15.68 1.24
C ASP A 134 -13.24 -14.53 2.20
N PRO A 135 -14.44 -14.54 2.81
CA PRO A 135 -14.86 -13.55 3.81
C PRO A 135 -13.88 -13.35 4.97
N ALA A 136 -13.05 -14.34 5.32
CA ALA A 136 -12.14 -14.27 6.46
C ALA A 136 -11.19 -13.05 6.44
N ILE A 137 -10.93 -12.46 5.26
CA ILE A 137 -10.14 -11.23 5.13
C ILE A 137 -10.80 -10.02 5.83
N LEU A 138 -12.12 -10.04 6.03
CA LEU A 138 -12.88 -8.99 6.69
C LEU A 138 -12.71 -9.02 8.22
N ASP A 139 -12.31 -10.16 8.76
CA ASP A 139 -12.11 -10.39 10.20
C ASP A 139 -10.63 -10.28 10.60
N ASP A 140 -9.75 -9.90 9.67
CA ASP A 140 -8.32 -9.74 9.93
C ASP A 140 -8.05 -8.63 10.95
N ASN A 141 -6.98 -8.81 11.73
CA ASN A 141 -6.56 -7.79 12.69
C ASN A 141 -6.10 -6.53 11.93
N GLY A 142 -6.55 -5.39 12.43
CA GLY A 142 -6.26 -4.08 11.85
C GLY A 142 -7.26 -3.61 10.80
N VAL A 143 -8.29 -4.40 10.43
CA VAL A 143 -9.33 -3.92 9.51
C VAL A 143 -10.09 -2.74 10.14
N CYS A 144 -9.97 -1.57 9.51
CA CYS A 144 -10.66 -0.34 9.92
C CYS A 144 -11.88 -0.06 9.03
N ALA A 145 -11.85 -0.50 7.78
CA ALA A 145 -12.95 -0.42 6.85
C ALA A 145 -12.98 -1.57 5.85
N ALA A 146 -14.18 -1.89 5.38
CA ALA A 146 -14.42 -2.83 4.30
C ALA A 146 -15.21 -2.14 3.17
N ALA A 147 -14.59 -2.07 1.98
CA ALA A 147 -15.23 -1.66 0.73
C ALA A 147 -15.86 -2.89 0.06
N LEU A 148 -17.19 -2.88 0.01
CA LEU A 148 -18.05 -3.98 -0.41
C LEU A 148 -19.10 -3.44 -1.38
N LYS A 149 -19.70 -4.27 -2.23
CA LYS A 149 -20.91 -3.86 -2.96
C LYS A 149 -22.03 -3.51 -1.97
N ARG A 150 -22.84 -2.49 -2.24
CA ARG A 150 -24.01 -2.15 -1.40
C ARG A 150 -24.96 -3.34 -1.16
N THR A 151 -25.07 -4.22 -2.15
CA THR A 151 -25.91 -5.43 -2.09
C THR A 151 -25.37 -6.49 -1.13
N ASP A 152 -24.10 -6.41 -0.75
CA ASP A 152 -23.50 -7.32 0.20
C ASP A 152 -23.81 -6.89 1.64
N ILE A 153 -24.83 -7.49 2.24
CA ILE A 153 -25.34 -7.12 3.56
C ILE A 153 -24.76 -7.94 4.72
N ARG A 154 -23.63 -8.66 4.51
CA ARG A 154 -23.03 -9.49 5.56
C ARG A 154 -22.72 -8.70 6.84
N PRO A 155 -22.77 -9.31 8.03
CA PRO A 155 -22.35 -8.63 9.25
C PRO A 155 -20.85 -8.29 9.18
N LEU A 156 -20.47 -7.15 9.77
CA LEU A 156 -19.08 -6.76 10.02
C LEU A 156 -18.94 -6.45 11.51
N SER A 157 -17.71 -6.49 12.03
CA SER A 157 -17.43 -6.00 13.38
C SER A 157 -17.89 -4.54 13.52
N LYS A 158 -18.39 -4.17 14.72
CA LYS A 158 -18.87 -2.81 15.02
C LYS A 158 -17.80 -1.73 14.85
N THR A 159 -16.53 -2.12 14.90
CA THR A 159 -15.38 -1.22 14.74
C THR A 159 -14.97 -1.02 13.27
N VAL A 160 -15.51 -1.83 12.35
CA VAL A 160 -15.19 -1.78 10.92
C VAL A 160 -16.21 -0.92 10.19
N ALA A 161 -15.75 0.14 9.53
CA ALA A 161 -16.60 0.95 8.68
C ALA A 161 -17.00 0.19 7.41
N ARG A 162 -18.29 0.20 7.08
CA ARG A 162 -18.81 -0.34 5.82
C ARG A 162 -18.82 0.75 4.76
N LEU A 163 -18.11 0.52 3.66
CA LEU A 163 -18.04 1.43 2.52
C LEU A 163 -18.61 0.74 1.28
N ASP A 164 -19.24 1.52 0.41
CA ASP A 164 -19.61 1.05 -0.93
C ASP A 164 -18.39 1.12 -1.85
N ILE A 165 -18.01 -0.02 -2.43
CA ILE A 165 -16.86 -0.14 -3.33
C ILE A 165 -17.02 0.70 -4.60
N ASP A 166 -18.25 1.00 -5.01
CA ASP A 166 -18.53 1.84 -6.19
C ASP A 166 -18.58 3.34 -5.85
N ASP A 167 -18.61 3.71 -4.56
CA ASP A 167 -18.63 5.09 -4.07
C ASP A 167 -17.21 5.56 -3.71
N VAL A 168 -16.37 5.70 -4.74
CA VAL A 168 -14.98 6.15 -4.57
C VAL A 168 -14.87 7.50 -3.84
N PRO A 169 -15.73 8.51 -4.09
CA PRO A 169 -15.76 9.74 -3.29
C PRO A 169 -16.03 9.48 -1.81
N GLY A 170 -16.99 8.61 -1.47
CA GLY A 170 -17.26 8.20 -0.09
C GLY A 170 -16.06 7.50 0.57
N ILE A 171 -15.34 6.67 -0.18
CA ILE A 171 -14.09 6.05 0.29
C ILE A 171 -13.02 7.11 0.55
N ALA A 172 -12.88 8.11 -0.32
CA ALA A 172 -11.93 9.21 -0.13
C ALA A 172 -12.24 10.04 1.14
N GLU A 173 -13.52 10.31 1.43
CA GLU A 173 -13.92 10.97 2.68
C GLU A 173 -13.56 10.15 3.92
N TRP A 174 -13.75 8.84 3.85
CA TRP A 174 -13.36 7.94 4.93
C TRP A 174 -11.83 7.94 5.13
N VAL A 175 -11.04 7.91 4.06
CA VAL A 175 -9.56 7.98 4.12
C VAL A 175 -9.11 9.28 4.78
N HIS A 176 -9.69 10.41 4.39
CA HIS A 176 -9.39 11.71 5.00
C HIS A 176 -9.73 11.72 6.50
N SER A 177 -10.89 11.18 6.87
CA SER A 177 -11.29 11.04 8.29
C SER A 177 -10.38 10.08 9.07
N PHE A 178 -9.87 9.03 8.42
CA PHE A 178 -8.88 8.13 8.98
C PHE A 178 -7.58 8.85 9.30
N MET A 179 -7.03 9.62 8.34
CA MET A 179 -5.80 10.40 8.53
C MET A 179 -5.89 11.33 9.72
N ARG A 180 -6.98 12.12 9.80
CA ARG A 180 -7.22 13.05 10.91
C ARG A 180 -7.25 12.37 12.27
N ARG A 181 -7.69 11.11 12.38
CA ARG A 181 -7.69 10.39 13.67
C ARG A 181 -6.29 9.94 14.09
N GLN A 182 -5.36 9.77 13.16
CA GLN A 182 -3.99 9.36 13.44
C GLN A 182 -3.11 10.55 13.86
N GLU A 183 -3.46 11.78 13.49
CA GLU A 183 -2.74 13.00 13.90
C GLU A 183 -2.85 13.33 15.41
N TYR A 184 -3.84 12.75 16.11
CA TYR A 184 -4.09 13.01 17.55
C TYR A 184 -3.76 11.80 18.44
N LEU A 185 -2.98 10.83 17.93
CA LEU A 185 -2.45 9.68 18.68
C LEU A 185 -0.94 9.83 18.84
#